data_AF-A0A1F2U4C1-F1
#
_entry.id   AF-A0A1F2U4C1-F1
#
_cell.length_a   1.000
_cell.length_b   1.000
_cell.length_c   1.000
_cell.angle_alpha   90.00
_cell.angle_beta   90.00
_cell.angle_gamma   90.00
#
_symmetry.space_group_name_H-M   'P 1'
#
loop_
_entity.id
_entity.type
_entity.pdbx_description
1 polymer ?
#
loop_
_entity_poly.entity_id
_entity_poly.type
_entity_poly.pdbx_seq_one_letter_code
_entity_poly.pdbx_strand_id
1 'polypeptide(L)'
;MTSREKATTAAMLTVLVALLLVGLASGTIIRHAVQVVPVLLATVVVVARPAWSRFAAMPVFAFWLFIMLLIWSYLLGLANVITGQFTPAEVGLTVVIGLACVAGLAASARETRRSPVWACVAAFVIFGALQVGAMWLSLQPALAIR
;
A
#
# COMPACT_ATOMS: atom_id res chain seq x y z
N MET A 1 -17.59 -12.97 -3.78
CA MET A 1 -16.95 -11.93 -2.95
C MET A 1 -17.97 -11.27 -2.03
N THR A 2 -17.64 -11.12 -0.75
CA THR A 2 -18.44 -10.37 0.24
C THR A 2 -18.40 -8.87 -0.05
N SER A 3 -19.30 -8.09 0.56
CA SER A 3 -19.25 -6.62 0.47
C SER A 3 -17.94 -6.05 1.03
N ARG A 4 -17.37 -6.71 2.06
CA ARG A 4 -16.09 -6.34 2.67
C ARG A 4 -14.90 -6.62 1.76
N GLU A 5 -14.89 -7.76 1.06
CA GLU A 5 -13.88 -8.02 0.01
C GLU A 5 -13.95 -7.00 -1.10
N LYS A 6 -15.16 -6.66 -1.59
CA LYS A 6 -15.30 -5.63 -2.63
C LYS A 6 -14.73 -4.29 -2.17
N ALA A 7 -15.00 -3.88 -0.93
CA ALA A 7 -14.44 -2.67 -0.35
C ALA A 7 -12.91 -2.74 -0.22
N THR A 8 -12.38 -3.90 0.19
CA THR A 8 -10.93 -4.15 0.29
C THR A 8 -10.26 -4.07 -1.07
N THR A 9 -10.81 -4.74 -2.09
CA THR A 9 -10.32 -4.69 -3.47
C THR A 9 -10.39 -3.27 -4.04
N ALA A 10 -11.49 -2.56 -3.84
CA ALA A 10 -11.62 -1.17 -4.28
C ALA A 10 -10.54 -0.29 -3.65
N ALA A 11 -10.33 -0.40 -2.34
CA ALA A 11 -9.26 0.31 -1.65
C ALA A 11 -7.87 -0.04 -2.18
N MET A 12 -7.58 -1.33 -2.46
CA MET A 12 -6.29 -1.72 -3.06
C MET A 12 -6.10 -1.13 -4.46
N LEU A 13 -7.14 -1.13 -5.29
CA LEU A 13 -7.09 -0.52 -6.62
C LEU A 13 -6.89 1.00 -6.54
N THR A 14 -7.54 1.67 -5.58
CA THR A 14 -7.32 3.10 -5.33
C THR A 14 -5.87 3.37 -4.94
N VAL A 15 -5.29 2.58 -4.01
CA VAL A 15 -3.88 2.72 -3.63
C VAL A 15 -2.97 2.47 -4.84
N LEU A 16 -3.22 1.42 -5.62
CA LEU A 16 -2.43 1.08 -6.81
C LEU A 16 -2.42 2.23 -7.82
N VAL A 17 -3.60 2.73 -8.19
CA VAL A 17 -3.73 3.83 -9.17
C VAL A 17 -3.10 5.10 -8.63
N ALA A 18 -3.39 5.47 -7.39
CA ALA A 18 -2.84 6.68 -6.80
C ALA A 18 -1.31 6.65 -6.72
N LEU A 19 -0.69 5.51 -6.39
CA LEU A 19 0.77 5.37 -6.40
C LEU A 19 1.36 5.53 -7.80
N LEU A 20 0.73 4.98 -8.84
CA LEU A 20 1.19 5.21 -10.21
C LEU A 20 1.07 6.68 -10.62
N LEU A 21 0.00 7.37 -10.19
CA LEU A 21 -0.17 8.79 -10.43
C LEU A 21 0.88 9.64 -9.69
N VAL A 22 1.29 9.26 -8.48
CA VAL A 22 2.41 9.92 -7.77
C VAL A 22 3.71 9.71 -8.56
N GLY A 23 3.94 8.51 -9.08
CA GLY A 23 5.09 8.23 -9.96
C GLY A 23 5.11 9.09 -11.21
N LEU A 24 3.96 9.31 -11.83
CA LEU A 24 3.83 10.20 -12.98
C LEU A 24 4.07 11.67 -12.61
N ALA A 25 3.45 12.15 -11.52
CA ALA A 25 3.57 13.53 -11.06
C ALA A 25 5.00 13.90 -10.62
N SER A 26 5.75 12.93 -10.09
CA SER A 26 7.11 13.10 -9.58
C SER A 26 8.22 12.80 -10.60
N GLY A 27 7.88 12.29 -11.78
CA GLY A 27 8.85 11.74 -12.76
C GLY A 27 9.43 10.38 -12.36
N THR A 28 9.04 9.80 -11.23
CA THR A 28 9.63 8.54 -10.71
C THR A 28 8.77 7.31 -11.02
N ILE A 29 8.29 7.19 -12.26
CA ILE A 29 7.32 6.14 -12.63
C ILE A 29 7.89 4.72 -12.46
N ILE A 30 9.18 4.51 -12.74
CA ILE A 30 9.84 3.20 -12.60
C ILE A 30 9.83 2.77 -11.13
N ARG A 31 10.17 3.70 -10.23
CA ARG A 31 10.15 3.48 -8.78
C ARG A 31 8.76 3.03 -8.31
N HIS A 32 7.72 3.74 -8.74
CA HIS A 32 6.35 3.43 -8.36
C HIS A 32 5.84 2.14 -9.00
N ALA A 33 6.27 1.81 -10.23
CA ALA A 33 5.96 0.52 -10.86
C ALA A 33 6.47 -0.66 -10.03
N VAL A 34 7.68 -0.57 -9.47
CA VAL A 34 8.21 -1.59 -8.55
C VAL A 34 7.40 -1.64 -7.25
N GLN A 35 7.10 -0.49 -6.68
CA GLN A 35 6.38 -0.38 -5.40
C GLN A 35 4.93 -0.90 -5.45
N VAL A 36 4.26 -0.86 -6.60
CA VAL A 36 2.90 -1.38 -6.75
C VAL A 36 2.83 -2.89 -6.98
N VAL A 37 3.94 -3.58 -7.27
CA VAL A 37 3.93 -5.04 -7.49
C VAL A 37 3.31 -5.81 -6.31
N PRO A 38 3.71 -5.58 -5.04
CA PRO A 38 3.07 -6.27 -3.91
C PRO A 38 1.59 -5.91 -3.75
N VAL A 39 1.20 -4.67 -4.08
CA VAL A 39 -0.21 -4.21 -4.06
C VAL A 39 -1.03 -4.98 -5.09
N LEU A 40 -0.50 -5.14 -6.31
CA LEU A 40 -1.12 -5.90 -7.38
C LEU A 40 -1.27 -7.38 -7.00
N LEU A 41 -0.20 -8.01 -6.49
CA LEU A 41 -0.23 -9.39 -6.05
C LEU A 41 -1.24 -9.60 -4.90
N ALA A 42 -1.29 -8.69 -3.94
CA ALA A 42 -2.26 -8.74 -2.85
C ALA A 42 -3.69 -8.59 -3.36
N THR A 43 -3.91 -7.70 -4.34
CA THR A 43 -5.22 -7.55 -4.99
C THR A 43 -5.67 -8.85 -5.64
N VAL A 44 -4.78 -9.52 -6.39
CA VAL A 44 -5.05 -10.83 -7.00
C VAL A 44 -5.37 -11.87 -5.92
N VAL A 45 -4.61 -11.91 -4.82
CA VAL A 45 -4.86 -12.85 -3.71
C VAL A 45 -6.19 -12.58 -3.01
N VAL A 46 -6.57 -11.31 -2.80
CA VAL A 46 -7.87 -10.93 -2.23
C VAL A 46 -9.03 -11.47 -3.07
N VAL A 47 -8.90 -11.43 -4.39
CA VAL A 47 -9.92 -11.93 -5.32
C VAL A 47 -9.90 -13.45 -5.45
N ALA A 48 -8.70 -14.05 -5.56
CA ALA A 48 -8.53 -15.46 -5.92
C ALA A 48 -8.47 -16.41 -4.72
N ARG A 49 -8.07 -15.93 -3.53
CA ARG A 49 -7.79 -16.77 -2.35
C ARG A 49 -8.46 -16.20 -1.09
N PRO A 50 -9.76 -16.48 -0.86
CA PRO A 50 -10.52 -15.97 0.28
C PRO A 50 -9.86 -16.20 1.65
N ALA A 51 -9.16 -17.33 1.84
CA ALA A 51 -8.49 -17.65 3.09
C ALA A 51 -7.28 -16.74 3.39
N TRP A 52 -6.66 -16.14 2.37
CA TRP A 52 -5.49 -15.28 2.52
C TRP A 52 -5.85 -13.78 2.44
N SER A 53 -7.01 -13.47 1.86
CA SER A 53 -7.48 -12.13 1.51
C SER A 53 -7.15 -11.04 2.54
N ARG A 54 -7.75 -11.08 3.74
CA ARG A 54 -7.52 -10.02 4.75
C ARG A 54 -6.07 -9.94 5.22
N PHE A 55 -5.38 -11.08 5.33
CA PHE A 55 -4.01 -11.14 5.86
C PHE A 55 -2.96 -10.75 4.82
N ALA A 56 -3.27 -10.85 3.52
CA ALA A 56 -2.46 -10.30 2.45
C ALA A 56 -2.63 -8.77 2.32
N ALA A 57 -3.87 -8.28 2.47
CA ALA A 57 -4.18 -6.85 2.30
C ALA A 57 -3.70 -5.98 3.48
N MET A 58 -3.87 -6.46 4.72
CA MET A 58 -3.53 -5.70 5.94
C MET A 58 -2.09 -5.19 5.99
N PRO A 59 -1.02 -5.99 5.75
CA PRO A 59 0.35 -5.48 5.79
C PRO A 59 0.60 -4.43 4.70
N VAL A 60 -0.02 -4.57 3.52
CA VAL A 60 0.10 -3.58 2.43
C VAL A 60 -0.52 -2.25 2.84
N PHE A 61 -1.76 -2.24 3.35
CA PHE A 61 -2.39 -1.01 3.79
C PHE A 61 -1.69 -0.40 5.00
N ALA A 62 -1.26 -1.21 5.97
CA ALA A 62 -0.54 -0.72 7.15
C ALA A 62 0.79 -0.06 6.75
N PHE A 63 1.54 -0.68 5.82
CA PHE A 63 2.78 -0.11 5.31
C PHE A 63 2.55 1.24 4.63
N TRP A 64 1.60 1.31 3.69
CA TRP A 64 1.35 2.57 2.97
C TRP A 64 0.79 3.66 3.88
N LEU A 65 -0.09 3.30 4.82
CA LEU A 65 -0.58 4.24 5.83
C LEU A 65 0.58 4.78 6.68
N PHE A 66 1.49 3.91 7.11
CA PHE A 66 2.69 4.34 7.84
C PHE A 66 3.54 5.32 7.01
N ILE A 67 3.75 5.06 5.72
CA ILE A 67 4.45 6.01 4.82
C ILE A 67 3.70 7.34 4.72
N MET A 68 2.36 7.32 4.56
CA MET A 68 1.57 8.56 4.53
C MET A 68 1.74 9.34 5.84
N LEU A 69 1.73 8.68 7.00
CA LEU A 69 1.94 9.32 8.29
C LEU A 69 3.33 9.95 8.40
N LEU A 70 4.38 9.31 7.87
CA LEU A 70 5.72 9.90 7.82
C LEU A 70 5.78 11.14 6.92
N ILE A 71 5.15 11.09 5.73
CA ILE A 71 5.08 12.24 4.82
C ILE A 71 4.35 13.41 5.50
N TRP A 72 3.20 13.15 6.11
CA TRP A 72 2.43 14.19 6.82
C TRP A 72 3.17 14.73 8.04
N SER A 73 3.90 13.88 8.77
CA SER A 73 4.75 14.33 9.87
C SER A 73 5.85 15.29 9.39
N TYR A 74 6.41 15.05 8.20
CA TYR A 74 7.36 15.97 7.57
C TYR A 74 6.71 17.27 7.10
N LEU A 75 5.57 17.19 6.39
CA LEU A 75 4.85 18.37 5.89
C LEU A 75 4.36 19.30 7.01
N LEU A 76 4.03 18.74 8.18
CA LEU A 76 3.62 19.49 9.37
C LEU A 76 4.81 19.97 10.23
N GLY A 77 6.05 19.64 9.85
CA GLY A 77 7.25 20.02 10.60
C GLY A 77 7.46 19.25 11.91
N LEU A 78 6.82 18.10 12.09
CA LEU A 78 6.89 17.27 13.29
C LEU A 78 8.12 16.34 13.31
N ALA A 79 8.53 15.81 12.15
CA ALA A 79 9.66 14.89 12.04
C ALA A 79 10.31 14.92 10.65
N ASN A 80 11.64 14.81 10.59
CA ASN A 80 12.43 14.84 9.34
C ASN A 80 12.95 13.46 8.92
N VAL A 81 12.17 12.40 9.18
CA VAL A 81 12.56 11.02 8.82
C VAL A 81 12.58 10.81 7.31
N ILE A 82 11.68 11.47 6.58
CA ILE A 82 11.64 11.50 5.11
C ILE A 82 11.72 12.97 4.71
N THR A 83 12.55 13.29 3.73
CA THR A 83 12.70 14.65 3.18
C THR A 83 12.33 14.67 1.70
N GLY A 84 11.70 15.74 1.24
CA GLY A 84 11.33 15.87 -0.17
C GLY A 84 10.69 17.21 -0.48
N GLN A 85 10.64 17.54 -1.77
CA GLN A 85 9.82 18.62 -2.31
C GLN A 85 8.52 18.00 -2.79
N PHE A 86 7.38 18.39 -2.20
CA PHE A 86 6.07 17.88 -2.57
C PHE A 86 5.26 18.95 -3.28
N THR A 87 4.78 18.62 -4.47
CA THR A 87 3.81 19.40 -5.23
C THR A 87 2.41 19.25 -4.62
N PRO A 88 1.49 20.22 -4.84
CA PRO A 88 0.11 20.12 -4.38
C PRO A 88 -0.60 18.84 -4.87
N ALA A 89 -0.28 18.38 -6.08
CA ALA A 89 -0.82 17.15 -6.64
C ALA A 89 -0.37 15.91 -5.84
N GLU A 90 0.92 15.83 -5.49
CA GLU A 90 1.45 14.73 -4.66
C GLU A 90 0.82 14.75 -3.27
N VAL A 91 0.71 15.92 -2.63
CA VAL A 91 0.04 16.05 -1.32
C VAL A 91 -1.41 15.56 -1.41
N GLY A 92 -2.16 15.98 -2.43
CA GLY A 92 -3.53 15.50 -2.65
C GLY A 92 -3.63 13.98 -2.80
N LEU A 93 -2.71 13.37 -3.56
CA LEU A 93 -2.66 11.91 -3.73
C LEU A 93 -2.31 11.18 -2.43
N THR A 94 -1.47 11.75 -1.55
CA THR A 94 -1.18 11.14 -0.24
C THR A 94 -2.42 11.07 0.66
N VAL A 95 -3.31 12.06 0.59
CA VAL A 95 -4.61 12.02 1.30
C VAL A 95 -5.47 10.88 0.77
N VAL A 96 -5.57 10.75 -0.56
CA VAL A 96 -6.34 9.68 -1.21
C VAL A 96 -5.81 8.30 -0.79
N ILE A 97 -4.49 8.11 -0.83
CA ILE A 97 -3.86 6.85 -0.40
C ILE A 97 -4.12 6.58 1.08
N GLY A 98 -3.96 7.59 1.94
CA GLY A 98 -4.19 7.46 3.39
C GLY A 98 -5.63 7.05 3.70
N LEU A 99 -6.62 7.73 3.11
CA LEU A 99 -8.04 7.39 3.27
C LEU A 99 -8.36 5.98 2.75
N ALA A 100 -7.81 5.61 1.60
CA ALA A 100 -7.97 4.26 1.05
C ALA A 100 -7.36 3.20 1.99
N CYS A 101 -6.19 3.46 2.59
CA CYS A 101 -5.57 2.53 3.54
C CYS A 101 -6.41 2.38 4.81
N VAL A 102 -6.93 3.47 5.38
CA VAL A 102 -7.81 3.42 6.55
C VAL A 102 -9.08 2.63 6.25
N ALA A 103 -9.73 2.91 5.11
CA ALA A 103 -10.93 2.20 4.67
C ALA A 103 -10.65 0.70 4.42
N GLY A 104 -9.53 0.40 3.76
CA GLY A 104 -9.09 -0.96 3.45
C GLY A 104 -8.75 -1.78 4.70
N LEU A 105 -8.05 -1.18 5.68
CA LEU A 105 -7.79 -1.79 6.99
C LEU A 105 -9.09 -2.05 7.75
N ALA A 106 -9.98 -1.07 7.82
CA ALA A 106 -11.26 -1.23 8.48
C ALA A 106 -12.12 -2.33 7.83
N ALA A 107 -12.13 -2.41 6.49
CA ALA A 107 -12.83 -3.46 5.76
C ALA A 107 -12.22 -4.85 6.02
N SER A 108 -10.88 -4.95 5.99
CA SER A 108 -10.15 -6.20 6.22
C SER A 108 -10.29 -6.71 7.66
N ALA A 109 -10.25 -5.81 8.65
CA ALA A 109 -10.41 -6.16 10.06
C ALA A 109 -11.83 -6.64 10.40
N ARG A 110 -12.84 -6.17 9.66
CA ARG A 110 -14.25 -6.58 9.80
C ARG A 110 -14.59 -7.87 9.05
N GLU A 111 -13.66 -8.44 8.30
CA GLU A 111 -13.86 -9.71 7.61
C GLU A 111 -13.79 -10.85 8.63
N THR A 112 -14.84 -11.68 8.69
CA THR A 112 -15.02 -12.71 9.74
C THR A 112 -14.69 -14.12 9.28
N ARG A 113 -14.33 -14.30 8.01
CA ARG A 113 -13.92 -15.62 7.51
C ARG A 113 -12.77 -16.20 8.33
N ARG A 114 -12.94 -17.47 8.72
CA ARG A 114 -11.92 -18.23 9.41
C ARG A 114 -10.86 -18.68 8.42
N SER A 115 -9.61 -18.46 8.80
CA SER A 115 -8.44 -18.97 8.11
C SER A 115 -7.59 -19.72 9.13
N PRO A 116 -6.89 -20.80 8.73
CA PRO A 116 -5.99 -21.47 9.65
C PRO A 116 -4.83 -20.54 10.02
N VAL A 117 -4.38 -20.59 11.28
CA VAL A 117 -3.39 -19.65 11.85
C VAL A 117 -2.13 -19.55 10.98
N TRP A 118 -1.63 -20.68 10.47
CA TRP A 118 -0.46 -20.70 9.60
C TRP A 118 -0.66 -19.88 8.32
N ALA A 119 -1.86 -19.90 7.72
CA ALA A 119 -2.15 -19.14 6.52
C ALA A 119 -2.24 -17.64 6.82
N CYS A 120 -2.76 -17.29 8.00
CA CYS A 120 -2.77 -15.91 8.49
C CYS A 120 -1.34 -15.37 8.61
N VAL A 121 -0.48 -16.10 9.31
CA VAL A 121 0.92 -15.73 9.55
C VAL A 121 1.69 -15.70 8.23
N ALA A 122 1.56 -16.73 7.39
CA ALA A 122 2.25 -16.80 6.11
C ALA A 122 1.85 -15.64 5.20
N ALA A 123 0.56 -15.36 5.01
CA ALA A 123 0.10 -14.25 4.18
C ALA A 123 0.63 -12.91 4.70
N PHE A 124 0.53 -12.67 6.01
CA PHE A 124 0.98 -11.41 6.59
C PHE A 124 2.50 -11.20 6.42
N VAL A 125 3.29 -12.23 6.72
CA VAL A 125 4.76 -12.19 6.62
C VAL A 125 5.19 -12.05 5.16
N ILE A 126 4.63 -12.84 4.24
CA ILE A 126 4.99 -12.79 2.81
C ILE A 126 4.69 -11.41 2.24
N PHE A 127 3.47 -10.88 2.44
CA PHE A 127 3.12 -9.59 1.88
C PHE A 127 3.82 -8.42 2.57
N GLY A 128 4.08 -8.52 3.87
CA GLY A 128 4.94 -7.56 4.58
C GLY A 128 6.36 -7.53 4.03
N ALA A 129 6.98 -8.71 3.85
CA ALA A 129 8.32 -8.84 3.29
C ALA A 129 8.39 -8.37 1.83
N LEU A 130 7.40 -8.70 1.00
CA LEU A 130 7.29 -8.21 -0.37
C LEU A 130 7.18 -6.67 -0.40
N GLN A 131 6.41 -6.07 0.50
CA GLN A 131 6.23 -4.63 0.55
C GLN A 131 7.52 -3.91 0.95
N VAL A 132 8.22 -4.40 1.98
CA VAL A 132 9.52 -3.87 2.39
C VAL A 132 10.58 -4.08 1.30
N GLY A 133 10.63 -5.28 0.71
CA GLY A 133 11.56 -5.63 -0.36
C GLY A 133 11.37 -4.76 -1.61
N ALA A 134 10.12 -4.55 -2.03
CA ALA A 134 9.81 -3.67 -3.16
C ALA A 134 10.17 -2.22 -2.85
N MET A 135 9.90 -1.72 -1.63
CA MET A 135 10.32 -0.37 -1.24
C MET A 135 11.85 -0.23 -1.27
N TRP A 136 12.58 -1.18 -0.69
CA TRP A 136 14.05 -1.19 -0.67
C TRP A 136 14.64 -1.25 -2.09
N LEU A 137 14.07 -2.09 -2.96
CA LEU A 137 14.49 -2.19 -4.36
C LEU A 137 14.22 -0.88 -5.11
N SER A 138 13.05 -0.28 -4.88
CA SER A 138 12.67 1.00 -5.51
C SER A 138 13.58 2.17 -5.14
N LEU A 139 14.31 2.05 -4.01
CA LEU A 139 15.26 3.05 -3.53
C LEU A 139 16.67 2.88 -4.12
N GLN A 140 16.94 1.80 -4.85
CA GLN A 140 18.26 1.57 -5.43
C GLN A 140 18.55 2.62 -6.53
N PRO A 141 19.80 3.11 -6.66
CA PRO A 141 20.13 4.19 -7.60
C PRO A 141 19.71 3.90 -9.05
N ALA A 142 19.76 2.64 -9.47
CA ALA A 142 19.36 2.20 -10.81
C ALA A 142 17.86 2.41 -11.11
N LEU A 143 17.02 2.47 -10.08
CA LEU A 143 15.56 2.63 -10.19
C LEU A 143 15.05 3.97 -9.65
N ALA A 144 15.92 4.74 -8.99
CA ALA A 144 15.63 6.06 -8.45
C ALA A 144 15.82 7.21 -9.47
N ILE A 145 15.91 6.87 -10.75
CA ILE A 145 16.07 7.82 -11.85
C ILE A 145 14.76 8.60 -12.05
N ARG A 146 14.87 9.92 -12.22
CA ARG A 146 13.75 10.85 -12.51
C ARG A 146 13.57 11.06 -14.01
#